data_AF-A0A966N7V7-F1
#
_entry.id   AF-A0A966N7V7-F1
#
_cell.length_a   1.000
_cell.length_b   1.000
_cell.length_c   1.000
_cell.angle_alpha   90.00
_cell.angle_beta   90.00
_cell.angle_gamma   90.00
#
_symmetry.space_group_name_H-M   'P 1'
#
loop_
_entity.id
_entity.type
_entity.pdbx_description
1 polymer ?
#
loop_
_entity_poly.entity_id
_entity_poly.type
_entity_poly.pdbx_seq_one_letter_code
_entity_poly.pdbx_strand_id
1 'polypeptide(L)'
;MPHFKNSNNELFWLDEGDDPAVWLPQCTPITDEEAEAIRAVQNPPMTYAQKRAREYPDFRDYLDGVVKGDQAQIDAYIAACQAVKAKYPKP
;
A
#
# COMPACT_ATOMS: atom_id res chain seq x y z
N MET A 1 -14.66 -19.32 -1.53
CA MET A 1 -13.77 -19.62 -0.40
C MET A 1 -14.44 -19.03 0.83
N PRO A 2 -14.87 -19.85 1.80
CA PRO A 2 -15.52 -19.32 2.98
C PRO A 2 -14.56 -18.41 3.75
N HIS A 3 -14.97 -17.16 3.96
CA HIS A 3 -14.23 -16.17 4.72
C HIS A 3 -14.70 -16.19 6.18
N PHE A 4 -13.75 -15.98 7.09
CA PHE A 4 -14.02 -15.91 8.53
C PHE A 4 -13.38 -14.66 9.12
N LYS A 5 -14.00 -14.08 10.15
CA LYS A 5 -13.41 -12.99 10.94
C LYS A 5 -13.34 -13.35 12.42
N ASN A 6 -12.33 -12.84 13.10
CA ASN A 6 -12.26 -12.86 14.57
C ASN A 6 -12.75 -11.51 15.17
N SER A 7 -12.68 -11.37 16.50
CA SER A 7 -13.07 -10.15 17.22
C SER A 7 -12.25 -8.89 16.85
N ASN A 8 -11.08 -9.06 16.22
CA ASN A 8 -10.20 -7.97 15.79
C ASN A 8 -10.37 -7.62 14.29
N ASN A 9 -11.39 -8.19 13.62
CA ASN A 9 -11.56 -8.12 12.16
C ASN A 9 -10.38 -8.69 11.36
N GLU A 10 -9.60 -9.61 11.92
CA GLU A 10 -8.59 -10.35 11.16
C GLU A 10 -9.30 -11.41 10.31
N LEU A 11 -8.93 -11.48 9.03
CA LEU A 11 -9.56 -12.33 8.04
C LEU A 11 -8.83 -13.66 7.92
N PHE A 12 -9.58 -14.75 7.96
CA PHE A 12 -9.09 -16.11 7.76
C PHE A 12 -9.86 -16.77 6.62
N TRP A 13 -9.22 -17.72 5.94
CA TRP A 13 -9.83 -18.54 4.91
C TRP A 13 -9.58 -20.01 5.25
N LEU A 14 -10.55 -20.85 4.92
CA LEU A 14 -10.43 -22.30 4.99
C LEU A 14 -10.76 -22.90 3.63
N ASP A 15 -10.11 -24.00 3.31
CA ASP A 15 -10.38 -24.73 2.08
C ASP A 15 -11.68 -25.54 2.20
N GLU A 16 -12.23 -25.93 1.05
CA GLU A 16 -13.49 -26.67 1.00
C GLU A 16 -13.29 -28.08 1.55
N GLY A 17 -13.80 -28.34 2.76
CA GLY A 17 -13.68 -29.61 3.46
C GLY A 17 -13.05 -29.51 4.86
N ASP A 18 -12.47 -28.37 5.21
CA ASP A 18 -11.94 -28.13 6.56
C ASP A 18 -13.04 -27.74 7.56
N ASP A 19 -12.96 -28.28 8.78
CA ASP A 19 -13.91 -27.97 9.85
C ASP A 19 -13.53 -26.66 10.57
N PRO A 20 -14.33 -25.58 10.45
CA PRO A 20 -14.06 -24.32 11.11
C PRO A 20 -14.08 -24.41 12.64
N ALA A 21 -14.77 -25.39 13.24
CA ALA A 21 -14.78 -25.56 14.69
C ALA A 21 -13.43 -26.07 15.23
N VAL A 22 -12.67 -26.80 14.41
CA VAL A 22 -11.33 -27.32 14.77
C VAL A 22 -10.26 -26.25 14.61
N TRP A 23 -10.31 -25.52 13.49
CA TRP A 23 -9.24 -24.59 13.11
C TRP A 23 -9.49 -23.14 13.54
N LEU A 24 -10.75 -22.72 13.61
CA LEU A 24 -11.16 -21.33 13.87
C LEU A 24 -12.30 -21.25 14.91
N PRO A 25 -12.12 -21.79 16.14
CA PRO A 25 -13.20 -21.90 17.15
C PRO A 25 -13.75 -20.55 17.63
N GLN A 26 -13.02 -19.47 17.41
CA GLN A 26 -13.36 -18.10 17.84
C GLN A 26 -13.70 -17.16 16.67
N CYS A 27 -13.87 -17.70 15.46
CA CYS A 27 -14.16 -16.91 14.28
C CYS A 27 -15.58 -17.18 13.77
N THR A 28 -16.20 -16.14 13.21
CA THR A 28 -17.53 -16.24 12.59
C THR A 28 -17.41 -16.24 11.08
N PRO A 29 -18.19 -17.06 10.36
CA PRO A 29 -18.25 -17.00 8.90
C PRO A 29 -18.83 -15.65 8.45
N ILE A 30 -18.27 -15.10 7.39
CA ILE A 30 -18.69 -13.83 6.77
C ILE A 30 -18.86 -14.02 5.28
N THR A 31 -19.62 -13.13 4.65
CA THR A 31 -19.74 -13.12 3.18
C THR A 31 -18.48 -12.57 2.52
N ASP A 32 -18.32 -12.84 1.22
CA ASP A 32 -17.21 -12.30 0.41
C ASP A 32 -17.25 -10.76 0.38
N GLU A 33 -18.43 -10.17 0.40
CA GLU A 33 -18.63 -8.71 0.43
C GLU A 33 -18.15 -8.09 1.76
N GLU A 34 -18.47 -8.73 2.89
CA GLU A 34 -17.98 -8.32 4.20
C GLU A 34 -16.46 -8.47 4.30
N ALA A 35 -15.91 -9.54 3.74
CA ALA A 35 -14.47 -9.77 3.71
C ALA A 35 -13.75 -8.68 2.89
N GLU A 36 -14.30 -8.30 1.73
CA GLU A 36 -13.76 -7.22 0.91
C GLU A 36 -13.83 -5.86 1.61
N ALA A 37 -14.93 -5.57 2.32
CA ALA A 37 -15.05 -4.35 3.11
C ALA A 37 -13.98 -4.28 4.23
N ILE A 38 -13.73 -5.38 4.93
CA ILE A 38 -12.67 -5.45 5.96
C ILE A 38 -11.28 -5.25 5.33
N ARG A 39 -11.01 -5.88 4.17
CA ARG A 39 -9.75 -5.67 3.43
C ARG A 39 -9.56 -4.22 3.01
N ALA A 40 -10.61 -3.56 2.53
CA ALA A 40 -10.56 -2.16 2.13
C ALA A 40 -10.28 -1.22 3.31
N VAL A 41 -10.78 -1.54 4.51
CA VAL A 41 -10.49 -0.81 5.74
C VAL A 41 -9.05 -1.05 6.21
N GLN A 42 -8.57 -2.30 6.14
CA GLN A 42 -7.20 -2.66 6.56
C GLN A 42 -6.13 -2.12 5.61
N ASN A 43 -6.42 -2.05 4.31
CA ASN A 43 -5.50 -1.57 3.29
C ASN A 43 -6.11 -0.38 2.54
N PRO A 44 -6.18 0.81 3.18
CA PRO A 44 -6.75 1.98 2.56
C PRO A 44 -5.95 2.35 1.30
N PRO A 45 -6.61 2.90 0.25
CA PRO A 45 -5.92 3.33 -0.95
C PRO A 45 -4.86 4.38 -0.60
N MET A 46 -3.66 4.23 -1.18
CA MET A 46 -2.58 5.19 -0.93
C MET A 46 -2.99 6.61 -1.31
N THR A 47 -2.72 7.54 -0.41
CA THR A 47 -2.83 8.98 -0.65
C THR A 47 -1.88 9.43 -1.76
N TYR A 48 -2.15 10.58 -2.38
CA TYR A 48 -1.25 11.17 -3.38
C TYR A 48 0.18 11.35 -2.82
N ALA A 49 0.29 11.67 -1.53
CA ALA A 49 1.57 11.86 -0.85
C ALA A 49 2.36 10.54 -0.73
N GLN A 50 1.69 9.45 -0.33
CA GLN A 50 2.30 8.11 -0.27
C GLN A 50 2.73 7.62 -1.66
N LYS A 51 1.89 7.84 -2.68
CA LYS A 51 2.22 7.50 -4.08
C LYS A 51 3.48 8.21 -4.55
N ARG A 52 3.61 9.51 -4.25
CA ARG A 52 4.80 10.31 -4.59
C ARG A 52 6.04 9.90 -3.80
N ALA A 53 5.91 9.69 -2.49
CA ALA A 53 7.03 9.30 -1.64
C ALA A 53 7.65 7.97 -2.07
N ARG A 54 6.84 7.03 -2.56
CA ARG A 54 7.31 5.74 -3.07
C ARG A 54 8.07 5.84 -4.38
N GLU A 55 7.76 6.82 -5.23
CA GLU A 55 8.35 6.95 -6.57
C GLU A 55 9.41 8.05 -6.66
N TYR A 56 9.63 8.83 -5.60
CA TYR A 56 10.68 9.83 -5.64
C TYR A 56 12.06 9.18 -5.76
N PRO A 57 12.95 9.76 -6.59
CA PRO A 57 14.36 9.39 -6.60
C PRO A 57 15.00 9.60 -5.22
N ASP A 58 16.10 8.91 -4.94
CA ASP A 58 16.80 9.05 -3.66
C ASP A 58 17.33 10.48 -3.51
N PHE A 59 17.01 11.13 -2.39
CA PHE A 59 17.45 12.49 -2.09
C PHE A 59 18.98 12.62 -2.04
N ARG A 60 19.70 11.51 -1.86
CA ARG A 60 21.16 11.47 -1.91
C ARG A 60 21.70 11.87 -3.28
N ASP A 61 21.01 11.52 -4.37
CA ASP A 61 21.43 11.88 -5.73
C ASP A 61 21.38 13.40 -5.94
N TYR A 62 20.39 14.06 -5.35
CA TYR A 62 20.32 15.51 -5.34
C TYR A 62 21.45 16.12 -4.50
N LEU A 63 21.67 15.61 -3.28
CA LEU A 63 22.71 16.13 -2.39
C LEU A 63 24.11 15.99 -3.00
N ASP A 64 24.38 14.86 -3.63
CA ASP A 64 25.64 14.59 -4.32
C ASP A 64 25.86 15.56 -5.50
N GLY A 65 24.83 15.81 -6.31
CA GLY A 65 24.87 16.82 -7.39
C GLY A 65 25.15 18.23 -6.85
N VAL A 66 24.53 18.61 -5.72
CA VAL A 66 24.77 19.89 -5.06
C VAL A 66 26.20 20.01 -4.55
N VAL A 67 26.74 18.96 -3.91
CA VAL A 67 28.13 18.95 -3.40
C VAL A 67 29.16 19.01 -4.54
N LYS A 68 28.86 18.36 -5.67
CA LYS A 68 29.70 18.39 -6.88
C LYS A 68 29.59 19.70 -7.66
N GLY A 69 28.54 20.48 -7.45
CA GLY A 69 28.17 21.60 -8.32
C GLY A 69 27.74 21.14 -9.73
N ASP A 70 27.21 19.92 -9.85
CA ASP A 70 26.74 19.37 -11.13
C ASP A 70 25.28 19.77 -11.38
N GLN A 71 25.10 20.80 -12.20
CA GLN A 71 23.78 21.31 -12.54
C GLN A 71 22.94 20.28 -13.33
N ALA A 72 23.56 19.44 -14.16
CA ALA A 72 22.84 18.46 -14.95
C ALA A 72 22.22 17.36 -14.06
N GLN A 73 22.96 16.91 -13.04
CA GLN A 73 22.47 15.96 -12.04
C GLN A 73 21.32 16.55 -11.21
N ILE A 74 21.46 17.82 -10.80
CA ILE A 74 20.41 18.56 -10.06
C ILE A 74 19.14 18.68 -10.90
N ASP A 75 19.26 19.10 -12.16
CA ASP A 75 18.13 19.29 -13.07
C ASP A 75 17.42 17.97 -13.37
N ALA A 76 18.18 16.88 -13.56
CA ALA A 76 17.63 15.55 -13.76
C ALA A 76 16.79 15.08 -12.56
N TYR A 77 17.29 15.27 -11.33
CA TYR A 77 16.53 14.94 -10.11
C TYR A 77 15.25 15.78 -9.99
N ILE A 78 15.33 17.08 -10.29
CA ILE A 78 14.17 17.98 -10.26
C ILE A 78 13.14 17.56 -11.29
N ALA A 79 13.55 17.24 -12.52
CA ALA A 79 12.67 16.78 -13.59
C ALA A 79 11.98 15.46 -13.22
N ALA A 80 12.71 14.49 -12.66
CA ALA A 80 12.15 13.25 -12.15
C ALA A 80 11.10 13.49 -11.06
N CYS A 81 11.41 14.37 -10.10
CA CYS A 81 10.45 14.76 -9.07
C CYS A 81 9.19 15.44 -9.65
N GLN A 82 9.34 16.29 -10.68
CA GLN A 82 8.20 16.91 -11.36
C GLN A 82 7.35 15.90 -12.12
N ALA A 83 7.97 14.92 -12.79
CA ALA A 83 7.24 13.84 -13.46
C ALA A 83 6.37 13.04 -12.47
N VAL A 84 6.92 12.72 -11.28
CA VAL A 84 6.16 12.05 -10.20
C VAL A 84 4.99 12.91 -9.71
N LYS A 85 5.17 14.24 -9.64
CA LYS A 85 4.09 15.18 -9.28
C LYS A 85 3.01 15.27 -10.36
N ALA A 86 3.39 15.24 -11.63
CA ALA A 86 2.45 15.25 -12.76
C ALA A 86 1.65 13.95 -12.83
N LYS A 87 2.28 12.80 -12.52
CA LYS A 87 1.63 11.49 -12.41
C LYS A 87 0.64 11.42 -11.25
N TYR A 88 0.94 12.09 -10.14
CA TYR A 88 0.12 12.14 -8.93
C TYR A 88 -0.21 13.59 -8.55
N PRO A 89 -1.11 14.26 -9.29
CA PRO A 89 -1.47 15.63 -9.01
C PRO A 89 -2.09 15.74 -7.61
N LYS A 90 -1.95 16.92 -7.01
CA LYS A 90 -2.67 17.21 -5.77
C LYS A 90 -4.16 17.25 -6.11
N PRO A 91 -5.02 16.60 -5.30
CA PRO A 91 -6.46 16.73 -5.42
C PRO A 91 -6.92 18.16 -5.14
#